data_AF-A0A509L2F3-F1
#
_entry.id   AF-A0A509L2F3-F1
#
_cell.length_a   1.000
_cell.length_b   1.000
_cell.length_c   1.000
_cell.angle_alpha   90.00
_cell.angle_beta   90.00
_cell.angle_gamma   90.00
#
_symmetry.space_group_name_H-M   'P 1'
#
loop_
_entity.id
_entity.type
_entity.pdbx_description
1 polymer ?
#
loop_
_entity_poly.entity_id
_entity_poly.type
_entity_poly.pdbx_seq_one_letter_code
_entity_poly.pdbx_strand_id
1 'polypeptide(L)'
;YDILLFLLPKHVKIWGNISDIEIEGIIERTIGKIDDLLVGDIMTPKIISIDPDMHLMMILDIMIKKHVRRLPVVFNDEAIGIVYISDLFNHLIERV
;
A
#
# COMPACT_ATOMS: atom_id res chain seq x y z
N TYR A 1 -2.26 1.51 -0.65
CA TYR A 1 -3.23 2.39 0.04
C TYR A 1 -2.57 2.78 1.34
N ASP A 2 -1.99 3.98 1.37
CA ASP A 2 -1.10 4.48 2.40
C ASP A 2 -1.44 5.94 2.70
N ILE A 3 -0.62 6.59 3.51
CA ILE A 3 -0.76 8.00 3.88
C ILE A 3 -0.78 8.93 2.67
N LEU A 4 -0.12 8.60 1.56
CA LEU A 4 -0.03 9.49 0.40
C LEU A 4 -1.39 9.72 -0.25
N LEU A 5 -2.25 8.69 -0.29
CA LEU A 5 -3.63 8.87 -0.78
C LEU A 5 -4.45 9.80 0.11
N PHE A 6 -4.15 9.85 1.41
CA PHE A 6 -4.77 10.79 2.33
C PHE A 6 -4.27 12.22 2.11
N LEU A 7 -3.02 12.36 1.66
CA LEU A 7 -2.42 13.65 1.31
C LEU A 7 -2.95 14.22 -0.01
N LEU A 8 -3.46 13.36 -0.91
CA LEU A 8 -4.02 13.81 -2.17
C LEU A 8 -5.33 14.57 -1.93
N PRO A 9 -5.50 15.78 -2.49
CA PRO A 9 -6.76 16.48 -2.40
C PRO A 9 -7.83 15.65 -3.08
N LYS A 10 -8.89 15.35 -2.34
CA LYS A 10 -10.15 14.88 -2.93
C LYS A 10 -10.48 15.91 -4.03
N HIS A 11 -10.75 15.47 -5.26
CA HIS A 11 -10.97 16.29 -6.48
C HIS A 11 -9.78 16.57 -7.42
N VAL A 12 -8.54 16.12 -7.17
CA VAL A 12 -7.47 16.09 -8.21
C VAL A 12 -7.67 14.91 -9.19
N LYS A 13 -8.91 14.72 -9.61
CA LYS A 13 -9.29 13.85 -10.75
C LYS A 13 -9.67 14.69 -11.97
N ILE A 14 -9.13 15.90 -12.08
CA ILE A 14 -9.26 16.71 -13.29
C ILE A 14 -7.93 16.58 -14.04
N TRP A 15 -7.98 15.90 -15.18
CA TRP A 15 -6.99 15.93 -16.24
C TRP A 15 -6.53 17.38 -16.49
N GLY A 16 -5.29 17.68 -16.14
CA GLY A 16 -4.61 18.93 -16.46
C GLY A 16 -3.11 18.72 -16.26
N ASN A 17 -2.27 19.30 -17.11
CA ASN A 17 -0.82 19.18 -16.98
C ASN A 17 -0.40 19.56 -15.56
N ILE A 18 0.42 18.72 -14.93
CA ILE A 18 0.97 18.90 -13.57
C ILE A 18 1.69 20.25 -13.42
N SER A 19 2.08 20.89 -14.55
CA SER A 19 2.72 22.20 -14.60
C SER A 19 1.91 23.33 -13.98
N ASP A 20 0.58 23.22 -13.90
CA ASP A 20 -0.30 24.33 -13.50
C ASP A 20 -0.83 24.18 -12.07
N ILE A 21 -0.42 23.12 -11.36
CA ILE A 21 -0.83 22.87 -9.98
C ILE A 21 0.18 23.56 -9.05
N GLU A 22 -0.28 24.59 -8.32
CA GLU A 22 0.47 25.15 -7.19
C GLU A 22 0.53 24.12 -6.05
N ILE A 23 1.58 23.31 -6.05
CA ILE A 23 1.80 22.22 -5.10
C ILE A 23 1.96 22.77 -3.67
N GLU A 24 2.63 23.91 -3.52
CA GLU A 24 3.04 24.47 -2.22
C GLU A 24 1.83 24.76 -1.31
N GLY A 25 0.85 25.54 -1.79
CA GLY A 25 -0.35 25.85 -1.01
C GLY A 25 -1.30 24.66 -0.80
N ILE A 26 -1.21 23.61 -1.63
CA ILE A 26 -1.96 22.36 -1.42
C ILE A 26 -1.34 21.54 -0.30
N ILE A 27 -0.01 21.38 -0.32
CA ILE A 27 0.72 20.62 0.69
C ILE A 27 0.52 21.26 2.06
N GLU A 28 0.64 22.58 2.18
CA GLU A 28 0.51 23.28 3.47
C GLU A 28 -0.87 23.07 4.12
N ARG A 29 -1.95 23.14 3.33
CA ARG A 29 -3.32 22.83 3.79
C ARG A 29 -3.53 21.37 4.14
N THR A 30 -2.84 20.47 3.46
CA THR A 30 -2.93 19.03 3.72
C THR A 30 -2.13 18.64 4.96
N ILE A 31 -0.94 19.23 5.17
CA ILE A 31 -0.10 19.01 6.35
C ILE A 31 -0.86 19.42 7.62
N GLY A 32 -1.49 20.59 7.63
CA GLY A 32 -2.30 21.01 8.79
C GLY A 32 -3.49 20.10 9.11
N LYS A 33 -3.90 19.20 8.19
CA LYS A 33 -4.97 18.21 8.43
C LYS A 33 -4.46 16.87 8.95
N ILE A 34 -3.17 16.58 8.84
CA ILE A 34 -2.58 15.32 9.28
C ILE A 34 -1.90 15.42 10.65
N ASP A 35 -1.72 16.62 11.20
CA ASP A 35 -1.07 16.82 12.50
C ASP A 35 -1.76 16.05 13.64
N ASP A 36 -3.09 15.96 13.60
CA ASP A 36 -3.89 15.22 14.60
C ASP A 36 -4.20 13.78 14.17
N LEU A 37 -3.70 13.32 13.02
CA LEU A 37 -4.04 12.01 12.45
C LEU A 37 -3.18 10.91 13.09
N LEU A 38 -3.82 9.95 13.72
CA LEU A 38 -3.15 8.77 14.26
C LEU A 38 -3.00 7.70 13.19
N VAL A 39 -1.97 6.85 13.32
CA VAL A 39 -1.81 5.66 12.45
C VAL A 39 -3.07 4.80 12.47
N GLY A 40 -3.70 4.67 13.65
CA GLY A 40 -4.95 3.94 13.83
C GLY A 40 -6.11 4.44 12.97
N ASP A 41 -6.11 5.72 12.59
CA ASP A 41 -7.19 6.34 11.81
C ASP A 41 -7.15 5.96 10.33
N ILE A 42 -5.98 5.55 9.83
CA ILE A 42 -5.76 5.23 8.40
C ILE A 42 -5.23 3.83 8.13
N MET A 43 -4.76 3.11 9.16
CA MET A 43 -4.29 1.75 9.00
C MET A 43 -5.44 0.81 8.62
N THR A 44 -5.11 -0.29 7.95
CA THR A 44 -6.07 -1.39 7.74
C THR A 44 -6.11 -2.23 9.03
N PRO A 45 -7.22 -2.23 9.81
CA PRO A 45 -7.24 -2.86 11.14
C PRO A 45 -7.27 -4.39 11.06
N LYS A 46 -7.85 -4.96 10.00
CA LYS A 46 -7.91 -6.40 9.75
C LYS A 46 -6.99 -6.73 8.59
N ILE A 47 -5.75 -7.07 8.91
CA ILE A 47 -4.75 -7.46 7.92
C ILE A 47 -4.93 -8.92 7.51
N ILE A 48 -4.66 -9.20 6.25
CA ILE A 48 -4.49 -10.56 5.74
C ILE A 48 -2.98 -10.80 5.74
N SER A 49 -2.51 -11.76 6.52
CA SER A 49 -1.11 -12.19 6.56
C SER A 49 -0.94 -13.55 5.88
N ILE A 50 0.33 -13.89 5.61
CA ILE A 50 0.74 -15.20 5.10
C ILE A 50 1.78 -15.81 6.04
N ASP A 51 1.84 -17.13 6.04
CA ASP A 51 2.87 -17.91 6.73
C ASP A 51 4.15 -17.97 5.86
N PRO A 52 5.37 -17.97 6.43
CA PRO A 52 6.62 -18.06 5.66
C PRO A 52 6.71 -19.30 4.75
N ASP A 53 6.08 -20.41 5.12
CA ASP A 53 6.13 -21.66 4.34
C ASP A 53 4.98 -21.77 3.32
N MET A 54 4.15 -20.72 3.19
CA MET A 54 3.03 -20.71 2.26
C MET A 54 3.52 -20.78 0.80
N HIS A 55 2.91 -21.69 0.03
CA HIS A 55 3.29 -21.88 -1.37
C HIS A 55 3.05 -20.62 -2.22
N LEU A 56 4.03 -20.27 -3.06
CA LEU A 56 4.04 -19.09 -3.92
C LEU A 56 2.73 -18.88 -4.70
N MET A 57 2.19 -19.94 -5.31
CA MET A 57 0.96 -19.84 -6.10
C MET A 57 -0.29 -19.52 -5.25
N MET A 58 -0.29 -19.92 -3.97
CA MET A 58 -1.37 -19.55 -3.05
C MET A 58 -1.27 -18.08 -2.66
N ILE A 59 -0.06 -17.57 -2.44
CA ILE A 59 0.18 -16.15 -2.16
C ILE A 59 -0.36 -15.29 -3.32
N LEU A 60 -0.07 -15.67 -4.58
CA LEU A 60 -0.59 -15.00 -5.77
C LEU A 60 -2.12 -15.02 -5.84
N ASP A 61 -2.73 -16.18 -5.60
CA ASP A 61 -4.19 -16.33 -5.59
C ASP A 61 -4.84 -15.43 -4.53
N ILE A 62 -4.27 -15.34 -3.32
CA ILE A 62 -4.73 -14.42 -2.25
C ILE A 62 -4.62 -12.97 -2.72
N MET A 63 -3.48 -12.56 -3.27
CA MET A 63 -3.26 -11.20 -3.75
C MET A 63 -4.30 -10.78 -4.80
N ILE A 64 -4.58 -11.66 -5.77
CA ILE A 64 -5.58 -11.42 -6.82
C ILE A 64 -6.98 -11.34 -6.24
N LYS A 65 -7.41 -12.36 -5.47
CA LYS A 65 -8.78 -12.45 -4.93
C LYS A 65 -9.10 -11.36 -3.92
N LYS A 66 -8.11 -10.90 -3.17
CA LYS A 66 -8.28 -9.87 -2.13
C LYS A 66 -7.95 -8.47 -2.63
N HIS A 67 -7.54 -8.33 -3.89
CA HIS A 67 -7.11 -7.06 -4.49
C HIS A 67 -6.02 -6.36 -3.67
N VAL A 68 -5.09 -7.14 -3.11
CA VAL A 68 -3.96 -6.63 -2.31
C VAL A 68 -2.66 -6.85 -3.07
N ARG A 69 -1.74 -5.89 -2.94
CA ARG A 69 -0.44 -5.89 -3.65
C ARG A 69 0.75 -6.18 -2.76
N ARG A 70 0.52 -6.29 -1.46
CA ARG A 70 1.52 -6.55 -0.43
C ARG A 70 0.89 -7.35 0.69
N LEU A 71 1.61 -8.32 1.22
CA LEU A 71 1.16 -9.18 2.31
C LEU A 71 2.26 -9.25 3.37
N PRO A 72 1.95 -8.97 4.65
CA PRO A 72 2.87 -9.23 5.75
C PRO A 72 3.06 -10.74 5.94
N VAL A 73 4.30 -11.15 6.17
CA VAL A 73 4.66 -12.51 6.56
C VAL A 73 4.69 -12.56 8.08
N VAL A 74 3.88 -13.44 8.66
CA VAL A 74 3.72 -13.57 10.12
C VAL A 74 4.03 -15.00 10.54
N PHE A 75 4.83 -15.15 11.59
CA PHE A 75 5.17 -16.43 12.19
C PHE A 75 5.20 -16.28 13.72
N ASN A 76 4.55 -17.19 14.46
CA ASN A 76 4.40 -17.11 15.92
C ASN A 76 3.95 -15.73 16.43
N ASP A 77 2.91 -15.16 15.80
CA ASP A 77 2.36 -13.82 16.11
C ASP A 77 3.32 -12.64 15.89
N GLU A 78 4.49 -12.87 15.30
CA GLU A 78 5.46 -11.84 14.95
C GLU A 78 5.49 -11.58 13.44
N ALA A 79 5.52 -10.30 13.07
CA ALA A 79 5.72 -9.89 11.69
C ALA A 79 7.21 -9.99 11.34
N ILE A 80 7.56 -10.97 10.52
CA ILE A 80 8.96 -11.28 10.15
C ILE A 80 9.36 -10.71 8.78
N GLY A 81 8.40 -10.22 8.00
CA GLY A 81 8.68 -9.66 6.68
C GLY A 81 7.46 -9.18 5.93
N ILE A 82 7.68 -8.80 4.67
CA ILE A 82 6.63 -8.35 3.75
C ILE A 82 6.95 -8.86 2.34
N VAL A 83 5.92 -9.31 1.63
CA VAL A 83 6.02 -9.74 0.23
C VAL A 83 5.25 -8.76 -0.64
N TYR A 84 5.90 -8.20 -1.66
CA TYR A 84 5.24 -7.38 -2.67
C TYR A 84 4.94 -8.19 -3.92
N ILE A 85 3.84 -7.86 -4.61
CA ILE A 85 3.47 -8.48 -5.89
C ILE A 85 4.57 -8.32 -6.95
N SER A 86 5.34 -7.22 -6.90
CA SER A 86 6.48 -6.98 -7.78
C SER A 86 7.60 -8.00 -7.56
N ASP A 87 7.86 -8.38 -6.31
CA ASP A 87 8.90 -9.35 -5.98
C ASP A 87 8.51 -10.73 -6.49
N LEU A 88 7.23 -11.09 -6.33
CA LEU A 88 6.68 -12.33 -6.88
C LEU A 88 6.81 -12.37 -8.40
N PHE A 89 6.47 -11.26 -9.07
CA PHE A 89 6.59 -11.15 -10.52
C PHE A 89 8.04 -11.32 -10.98
N ASN A 90 8.98 -10.58 -10.39
CA ASN A 90 10.40 -10.66 -10.76
C ASN A 90 10.94 -12.07 -10.54
N HIS A 91 10.66 -12.68 -9.38
CA HIS A 91 11.09 -14.04 -9.05
C HIS A 91 10.53 -15.11 -10.00
N LEU A 92 9.31 -14.93 -10.50
CA LEU A 92 8.73 -15.83 -11.49
C LEU A 92 9.39 -15.68 -12.86
N ILE A 93 9.67 -14.45 -13.29
CA ILE A 93 10.28 -14.17 -14.59
C ILE A 93 11.74 -14.63 -14.63
N GLU A 94 12.50 -14.50 -13.53
CA GLU A 94 13.88 -14.98 -13.43
C GLU A 94 14.02 -16.50 -13.51
N ARG A 95 12.93 -17.25 -13.33
CA ARG A 95 12.90 -18.72 -13.37
C ARG A 95 12.52 -19.30 -14.74
N VAL A 96 12.18 -18.46 -15.71
CA VAL A 96 11.84 -18.83 -17.10
C VAL A 96 13.03 -18.53 -17.99
#